data_AF-A0A7L2AXD2-F1
#
_entry.id   AF-A0A7L2AXD2-F1
#
_cell.length_a   1.000
_cell.length_b   1.000
_cell.length_c   1.000
_cell.angle_alpha   90.00
_cell.angle_beta   90.00
_cell.angle_gamma   90.00
#
_symmetry.space_group_name_H-M   'P 1'
#
loop_
_entity.id
_entity.type
_entity.pdbx_description
1 polymer ?
#
loop_
_entity_poly.entity_id
_entity_poly.type
_entity_poly.pdbx_seq_one_letter_code
_entity_poly.pdbx_strand_id
1 'polypeptide(L)'
;VQKLAGIINSKWPYLGLTSSQLSPLLELLKRATDIEAPQSLTSEARQTVEMVEQAIQEKHVWRIDMAVMVQVFVLIDDMIPFAVIIQWNPGWEDPLHVL
;
A
#
# COMPACT_ATOMS: atom_id res chain seq x y z
N VAL A 1 -2.62 -10.32 -17.17
CA VAL A 1 -1.45 -10.27 -16.25
C VAL A 1 -0.78 -8.88 -16.21
N GLN A 2 -0.48 -8.23 -17.34
CA GLN A 2 0.09 -6.86 -17.39
C GLN A 2 -0.68 -5.78 -16.60
N LYS A 3 -2.03 -5.78 -16.64
CA LYS A 3 -2.84 -4.82 -15.87
C LYS A 3 -2.66 -4.96 -14.35
N LEU A 4 -2.53 -6.20 -13.87
CA LEU A 4 -2.29 -6.50 -12.45
C LEU A 4 -0.89 -6.02 -12.03
N ALA A 5 0.11 -6.23 -12.88
CA ALA A 5 1.47 -5.71 -12.69
C ALA A 5 1.49 -4.19 -12.48
N GLY A 6 0.80 -3.46 -13.34
CA GLY A 6 0.74 -2.00 -13.27
C GLY A 6 0.09 -1.51 -11.97
N ILE A 7 -1.01 -2.14 -11.55
CA ILE A 7 -1.71 -1.81 -10.30
C ILE A 7 -0.78 -2.05 -9.10
N ILE A 8 -0.13 -3.21 -9.04
CA ILE A 8 0.72 -3.58 -7.90
C ILE A 8 1.99 -2.71 -7.84
N ASN A 9 2.65 -2.45 -8.97
CA ASN A 9 3.82 -1.57 -9.02
C ASN A 9 3.51 -0.13 -8.59
N SER A 10 2.31 0.38 -8.91
CA SER A 10 1.90 1.74 -8.50
C SER A 10 1.65 1.87 -7.00
N LYS A 11 1.30 0.77 -6.33
CA LYS A 11 0.94 0.76 -4.91
C LYS A 11 2.05 0.25 -4.00
N TRP A 12 2.99 -0.53 -4.54
CA TRP A 12 4.10 -1.13 -3.80
C TRP A 12 4.74 -0.21 -2.76
N PRO A 13 5.15 1.04 -3.08
CA PRO A 13 5.88 1.88 -2.12
C PRO A 13 5.13 2.09 -0.80
N TYR A 14 3.80 1.95 -0.84
CA TYR A 14 2.91 2.19 0.27
C TYR A 14 2.54 0.92 1.02
N LEU A 15 2.81 -0.29 0.50
CA LEU A 15 2.33 -1.56 1.07
C LEU A 15 3.21 -2.12 2.19
N GLY A 16 4.45 -1.64 2.37
CA GLY A 16 5.37 -2.18 3.38
C GLY A 16 5.82 -3.62 3.12
N LEU A 17 5.60 -4.13 1.90
CA LEU A 17 6.00 -5.48 1.48
C LEU A 17 7.44 -5.48 0.94
N THR A 18 8.19 -6.52 1.29
CA THR A 18 9.58 -6.73 0.85
C THR A 18 9.65 -7.28 -0.58
N SER A 19 10.80 -7.10 -1.23
CA SER A 19 11.05 -7.65 -2.57
C SER A 19 10.92 -9.17 -2.62
N SER A 20 11.39 -9.88 -1.59
CA SER A 20 11.30 -11.35 -1.50
C SER A 20 9.85 -11.85 -1.43
N GLN A 21 8.99 -11.15 -0.70
CA GLN A 21 7.56 -11.45 -0.58
C GLN A 21 6.82 -11.31 -1.93
N LEU A 22 7.29 -10.40 -2.78
CA LEU A 22 6.69 -10.10 -4.08
C LEU A 22 7.36 -10.83 -5.26
N SER A 23 8.50 -11.47 -5.03
CA SER A 23 9.25 -12.25 -6.04
C SER A 23 8.38 -13.24 -6.83
N PRO A 24 7.53 -14.09 -6.22
CA PRO A 24 6.75 -15.08 -6.98
C PRO A 24 5.83 -14.44 -8.01
N LEU A 25 5.21 -13.32 -7.64
CA LEU A 25 4.38 -12.52 -8.53
C LEU A 25 5.24 -11.85 -9.63
N LEU A 26 6.36 -11.21 -9.27
CA LEU A 26 7.24 -10.55 -10.24
C LEU A 26 7.81 -11.52 -11.27
N GLU A 27 8.19 -12.73 -10.86
CA GLU A 27 8.68 -13.77 -11.77
C GLU A 27 7.59 -14.25 -12.73
N LEU A 28 6.33 -14.36 -12.28
CA LEU A 28 5.20 -14.61 -13.17
C LEU A 28 5.00 -13.46 -14.18
N LEU A 29 5.11 -12.20 -13.72
CA LEU A 29 4.97 -11.02 -14.57
C LEU A 29 6.08 -10.92 -15.63
N LYS A 30 7.32 -11.28 -15.29
CA LYS A 30 8.46 -11.32 -16.22
C LYS A 30 8.31 -12.39 -17.30
N ARG A 31 7.64 -13.51 -16.98
CA ARG A 31 7.36 -14.62 -17.92
C ARG A 31 6.16 -14.35 -18.83
N ALA A 32 5.39 -13.29 -18.57
CA ALA A 32 4.22 -12.89 -19.35
C ALA A 32 4.58 -11.96 -20.54
N THR A 33 5.85 -11.92 -20.95
CA THR A 33 6.33 -11.22 -22.15
C THR A 33 5.80 -11.82 -23.45
N ASP A 34 5.36 -13.09 -23.42
CA ASP A 34 4.58 -13.69 -24.50
C ASP A 34 3.10 -13.31 -24.34
N ILE A 35 2.66 -12.35 -25.15
CA ILE A 35 1.34 -11.71 -25.06
C ILE A 35 0.17 -12.69 -25.31
N GLU A 36 0.43 -13.85 -25.93
CA GLU A 36 -0.61 -14.79 -26.38
C GLU A 36 -0.81 -16.03 -25.50
N ALA A 37 0.05 -16.30 -24.51
CA ALA A 37 -0.09 -17.49 -23.68
C ALA A 37 -1.00 -17.21 -22.46
N PRO A 38 -2.13 -17.93 -22.27
CA PRO A 38 -2.90 -17.88 -21.03
C PRO A 38 -2.07 -18.50 -19.91
N GLN A 39 -1.33 -17.65 -19.19
CA GLN A 39 -0.47 -18.08 -18.11
C GLN A 39 -1.28 -18.22 -16.82
N SER A 40 -1.42 -19.45 -16.33
CA SER A 40 -2.06 -19.76 -15.06
C SER A 40 -1.22 -19.18 -13.91
N LEU A 41 -1.88 -18.53 -12.95
CA LEU A 41 -1.25 -18.14 -11.68
C LEU A 41 -0.76 -19.41 -10.96
N THR A 42 0.54 -19.47 -10.65
CA THR A 42 1.04 -20.52 -9.76
C THR A 42 0.47 -20.33 -8.36
N SER A 43 0.44 -21.39 -7.56
CA SER A 43 -0.02 -21.31 -6.17
C SER A 43 0.73 -20.26 -5.36
N GLU A 44 2.06 -20.12 -5.57
CA GLU A 44 2.84 -19.09 -4.88
C GLU A 44 2.46 -17.68 -5.32
N ALA A 45 2.29 -17.45 -6.62
CA ALA A 45 1.87 -16.14 -7.13
C ALA A 45 0.48 -15.75 -6.63
N ARG A 46 -0.44 -16.73 -6.49
CA ARG A 46 -1.77 -16.51 -5.93
C ARG A 46 -1.71 -16.10 -4.46
N GLN A 47 -0.91 -16.78 -3.65
CA GLN A 47 -0.69 -16.41 -2.25
C GLN A 47 -0.07 -15.01 -2.12
N THR A 48 0.85 -14.65 -3.01
CA THR A 48 1.41 -13.30 -3.04
C THR A 48 0.34 -12.25 -3.38
N VAL A 49 -0.60 -12.53 -4.28
CA VAL A 49 -1.73 -11.62 -4.58
C VAL A 49 -2.63 -11.43 -3.37
N GLU A 50 -2.99 -12.52 -2.68
CA GLU A 50 -3.84 -12.47 -1.48
C GLU A 50 -3.16 -11.66 -0.36
N MET A 51 -1.85 -11.83 -0.15
CA MET A 51 -1.08 -11.02 0.79
C MET A 51 -1.02 -9.54 0.38
N VAL A 52 -0.90 -9.24 -0.91
CA VAL A 52 -0.96 -7.85 -1.41
C VAL A 52 -2.34 -7.24 -1.17
N GLU A 53 -3.41 -7.99 -1.42
CA GLU A 53 -4.77 -7.55 -1.16
C GLU A 53 -5.01 -7.29 0.33
N GLN A 54 -4.54 -8.19 1.19
CA GLN A 54 -4.58 -8.00 2.64
C GLN A 54 -3.78 -6.77 3.07
N ALA A 55 -2.56 -6.58 2.56
CA ALA A 55 -1.76 -5.39 2.86
C ALA A 55 -2.43 -4.09 2.38
N ILE A 56 -3.17 -4.14 1.26
CA ILE A 56 -3.98 -3.01 0.79
C ILE A 56 -5.15 -2.74 1.76
N GLN A 57 -5.83 -3.79 2.23
CA GLN A 57 -6.94 -3.67 3.18
C GLN A 57 -6.49 -3.16 4.55
N GLU A 58 -5.35 -3.63 5.05
CA GLU A 58 -4.76 -3.23 6.33
C GLU A 58 -4.15 -1.83 6.27
N LYS A 59 -3.73 -1.38 5.07
CA LYS A 59 -3.25 -0.01 4.85
C LYS A 59 -4.44 0.95 4.83
N HIS A 60 -4.79 1.45 6.01
CA HIS A 60 -5.63 2.63 6.15
C HIS A 60 -4.89 3.85 5.57
N VAL A 61 -5.10 4.13 4.29
CA VAL A 61 -4.82 5.45 3.73
C VAL A 61 -6.06 6.29 4.01
N TRP A 62 -6.07 6.93 5.17
CA TRP A 62 -7.13 7.87 5.50
C TRP A 62 -7.13 8.97 4.44
N ARG A 63 -8.24 9.08 3.70
CA ARG A 63 -8.41 10.21 2.77
C ARG A 63 -8.64 11.46 3.60
N ILE A 64 -8.03 12.57 3.17
CA ILE A 64 -8.25 13.87 3.79
C ILE A 64 -9.73 14.23 3.67
N ASP A 65 -10.41 14.38 4.81
CA ASP A 65 -11.76 14.93 4.87
C ASP A 65 -11.67 16.46 4.84
N MET A 66 -12.13 17.08 3.75
CA MET A 66 -12.04 18.53 3.55
C MET A 66 -12.91 19.33 4.55
N ALA A 67 -13.84 18.69 5.26
CA ALA A 67 -14.65 19.31 6.30
C ALA A 67 -13.99 19.28 7.69
N VAL A 68 -12.91 18.51 7.86
CA VAL A 68 -12.19 18.35 9.12
C VAL A 68 -10.86 19.08 9.07
N MET A 69 -10.54 19.83 10.12
CA MET A 69 -9.29 20.59 10.20
C MET A 69 -8.08 19.66 10.18
N VAL A 70 -7.11 19.96 9.30
CA VAL A 70 -5.79 19.32 9.30
C VAL A 70 -4.91 20.00 10.35
N GLN A 71 -4.30 19.21 11.21
CA GLN A 71 -3.39 19.68 12.25
C GLN A 71 -1.99 19.13 11.98
N VAL A 72 -0.97 19.95 12.21
CA VAL A 72 0.43 19.55 12.12
C VAL A 72 1.04 19.66 13.51
N PHE A 73 1.49 18.52 14.04
CA PHE A 73 2.20 18.45 15.32
C PHE A 73 3.69 18.38 15.03
N VAL A 74 4.42 19.42 15.42
CA VAL A 74 5.87 19.44 15.32
C VAL A 74 6.44 19.00 16.68
N LEU A 75 7.07 17.84 16.67
CA LEU A 75 7.83 17.28 17.77
C LEU A 75 9.29 17.65 17.55
N ILE A 76 9.82 18.50 18.42
CA ILE A 76 11.24 18.87 18.38
C ILE A 76 11.94 18.00 19.42
N ASP A 77 12.76 17.06 18.94
CA ASP A 77 13.76 16.36 19.75
C ASP A 77 15.13 17.03 19.52
N ASP A 78 16.09 16.79 20.41
CA ASP A 78 17.36 17.52 20.55
C ASP A 78 18.20 17.63 19.26
N MET A 79 17.93 16.81 18.24
CA MET A 79 18.71 16.75 17.00
C MET A 79 17.92 16.86 15.70
N ILE A 80 16.64 16.47 15.66
CA ILE A 80 15.85 16.44 14.41
C ILE A 80 14.38 16.76 14.73
N PRO A 81 13.81 17.83 14.15
CA PRO A 81 12.37 18.06 14.25
C PRO A 81 11.62 17.05 13.38
N PHE A 82 10.61 16.42 13.96
CA PHE A 82 9.66 15.58 13.25
C PHE A 82 8.30 16.26 13.24
N ALA A 83 7.57 16.13 12.15
CA ALA A 83 6.20 16.63 12.05
C ALA A 83 5.27 15.49 11.69
N VAL A 84 4.12 15.42 12.37
CA VAL A 84 3.03 14.50 12.04
C VAL A 84 1.83 15.30 11.60
N ILE A 85 1.28 14.96 10.44
CA ILE A 85 0.06 15.56 9.91
C ILE A 85 -1.10 14.65 10.30
N ILE A 86 -2.14 15.22 10.92
CA ILE A 86 -3.30 14.46 11.39
C ILE A 86 -4.62 15.16 11.07
N GLN A 87 -5.69 14.38 11.07
CA GLN A 87 -7.05 14.86 11.24
C GLN A 87 -7.68 14.19 12.47
N TRP A 88 -8.29 14.98 13.33
CA TRP A 88 -9.01 14.49 14.50
C TRP A 88 -10.51 14.76 14.34
N ASN A 89 -11.32 13.71 14.45
CA ASN A 89 -12.77 13.83 14.49
C ASN A 89 -13.39 12.76 15.40
N PRO A 90 -13.99 13.13 16.54
CA PRO A 90 -14.57 12.18 17.48
C PRO A 90 -15.78 11.40 16.93
N GLY A 91 -16.31 11.77 15.76
CA GLY A 91 -17.40 11.06 15.09
C GLY A 91 -16.96 9.90 14.18
N TRP A 92 -15.66 9.68 14.00
CA TRP A 92 -15.12 8.56 13.22
C TRP A 92 -14.95 7.30 14.08
N GLU A 93 -14.85 6.14 13.43
CA GLU A 93 -14.56 4.85 14.09
C GLU A 93 -13.16 4.86 14.72
N ASP A 94 -12.17 5.39 14.00
CA ASP A 94 -10.88 5.81 14.55
C ASP A 94 -10.85 7.35 14.57
N PRO A 95 -10.89 8.00 15.74
CA PRO A 95 -10.98 9.46 15.81
C PRO A 95 -9.69 10.15 15.36
N LEU A 96 -8.57 9.43 15.24
CA LEU A 96 -7.27 9.98 14.87
C LEU A 96 -6.80 9.38 13.55
N HIS A 97 -6.88 10.17 12.47
CA HIS A 97 -6.31 9.79 11.19
C HIS A 97 -4.94 10.46 11.00
N VAL A 98 -3.87 9.67 10.92
CA VAL A 98 -2.54 10.14 10.48
C VAL A 98 -2.50 10.13 8.96
N LEU A 99 -2.07 11.24 8.36
CA LEU A 99 -2.03 11.47 6.91
C LEU A 99 -0.68 11.12 6.28
#